data_AF-A0A8K0JZR2-F1
#
_entry.id   AF-A0A8K0JZR2-F1
#
_cell.length_a   1.000
_cell.length_b   1.000
_cell.length_c   1.000
_cell.angle_alpha   90.00
_cell.angle_beta   90.00
_cell.angle_gamma   90.00
#
_symmetry.space_group_name_H-M   'P 1'
#
loop_
_entity.id
_entity.type
_entity.pdbx_description
1 polymer ?
#
loop_
_entity_poly.entity_id
_entity_poly.type
_entity_poly.pdbx_seq_one_letter_code
_entity_poly.pdbx_strand_id
1 'polypeptide(L)'
;MSVLYLQRRTMDIDDHRGEEAIRPMELTSVQPFKECITISGACLCAFRRNFLKKDEVGITPAGGYRWRDAQSYIAVMWLLEEERSRGIPIKHAGNGSEVKILGRKVDGYYEAGKTIFEFHGCFCHGCVKCFRDGRDKPIHNNSEETMNTRFE
;
A
#
# COMPACT_ATOMS: atom_id res chain seq x y z
N MET A 1 1.95 -30.22 -18.70
CA MET A 1 0.79 -29.93 -17.83
C MET A 1 0.99 -30.66 -16.52
N SER A 2 1.41 -29.96 -15.47
CA SER A 2 1.55 -30.53 -14.13
C SER A 2 0.47 -29.93 -13.24
N VAL A 3 -0.47 -30.79 -12.82
CA VAL A 3 -1.61 -30.43 -11.99
C VAL A 3 -1.17 -30.50 -10.53
N LEU A 4 -1.44 -29.42 -9.80
CA LEU A 4 -1.19 -29.23 -8.37
C LEU A 4 -2.03 -30.22 -7.55
N TYR A 5 -1.39 -30.99 -6.66
CA TYR A 5 -2.09 -31.82 -5.67
C TYR A 5 -2.20 -31.03 -4.34
N LEU A 6 -3.40 -30.53 -4.07
CA LEU A 6 -3.81 -29.99 -2.78
C LEU A 6 -4.07 -31.16 -1.80
N GLN A 7 -3.19 -31.34 -0.81
CA GLN A 7 -3.47 -32.23 0.32
C GLN A 7 -3.92 -31.38 1.52
N ARG A 8 -5.23 -31.21 1.68
CA ARG A 8 -5.85 -30.87 2.97
C ARG A 8 -5.49 -31.99 3.95
N ARG A 9 -4.80 -31.68 5.05
CA ARG A 9 -4.85 -32.50 6.27
C ARG A 9 -5.52 -31.69 7.34
N THR A 10 -6.68 -32.18 7.77
CA THR A 10 -7.33 -31.85 9.03
C THR A 10 -6.35 -32.18 10.16
N MET A 11 -6.14 -31.24 11.08
CA MET A 11 -5.41 -31.49 12.32
C MET A 11 -6.37 -32.18 13.27
N ASP A 12 -6.23 -33.50 13.40
CA ASP A 12 -6.77 -34.22 14.54
C ASP A 12 -5.90 -33.92 15.76
N ILE A 13 -6.59 -33.56 16.83
CA ILE A 13 -6.07 -33.25 18.15
C ILE A 13 -5.71 -34.56 18.86
N ASP A 14 -4.52 -34.55 19.47
CA ASP A 14 -3.93 -35.50 20.41
C ASP A 14 -3.24 -36.78 19.86
N ASP A 15 -1.90 -36.75 19.79
CA ASP A 15 -1.05 -37.90 20.14
C ASP A 15 0.36 -37.43 20.56
N HIS A 16 0.73 -37.77 21.79
CA HIS A 16 1.97 -37.41 22.46
C HIS A 16 3.19 -38.07 21.82
N ARG A 17 3.98 -37.33 21.04
CA ARG A 17 5.35 -37.70 20.68
C ARG A 17 6.27 -36.48 20.67
N GLY A 18 7.05 -36.35 21.75
CA GLY A 18 8.33 -35.66 21.82
C GLY A 18 8.40 -34.27 21.20
N GLU A 19 7.93 -33.27 21.95
CA GLU A 19 8.37 -31.89 21.73
C GLU A 19 9.87 -31.79 22.07
N GLU A 20 10.75 -32.09 21.11
CA GLU A 20 11.95 -31.26 21.01
C GLU A 20 11.47 -29.88 20.56
N ALA A 21 11.01 -29.09 21.53
CA ALA A 21 10.73 -27.69 21.33
C ALA A 21 12.01 -27.09 20.74
N ILE A 22 11.98 -26.79 19.43
CA ILE A 22 13.07 -26.12 18.74
C ILE A 22 13.36 -24.88 19.56
N ARG A 23 14.44 -24.88 20.35
CA ARG A 23 14.76 -23.77 21.24
C ARG A 23 15.22 -22.64 20.34
N PRO A 24 14.41 -21.59 20.11
CA PRO A 24 14.76 -20.56 19.13
C PRO A 24 16.07 -19.86 19.51
N MET A 25 16.35 -19.86 20.81
CA MET A 25 17.57 -19.34 21.41
C MET A 25 18.84 -20.10 21.00
N GLU A 26 18.77 -21.42 20.83
CA GLU A 26 19.92 -22.25 20.42
C GLU A 26 20.25 -22.04 18.93
N LEU A 27 19.24 -21.75 18.10
CA LEU A 27 19.43 -21.50 16.67
C LEU A 27 19.75 -20.04 16.32
N THR A 28 19.15 -19.07 17.03
CA THR A 28 19.18 -17.67 16.60
C THR A 28 19.87 -16.74 17.58
N SER A 29 20.18 -17.21 18.80
CA SER A 29 20.69 -16.39 19.91
C SER A 29 19.78 -15.20 20.28
N VAL A 30 18.49 -15.24 19.93
CA VAL A 30 17.49 -14.22 20.29
C VAL A 30 16.58 -14.76 21.39
N GLN A 31 16.38 -13.95 22.43
CA GLN A 31 15.41 -14.24 23.49
C GLN A 31 14.04 -13.60 23.18
N PRO A 32 13.03 -14.37 22.74
CA PRO A 32 11.75 -13.84 22.24
C PRO A 32 10.91 -13.10 23.31
N PHE A 33 11.18 -13.24 24.60
CA PHE A 33 10.44 -12.53 25.65
C PHE A 33 11.21 -11.39 26.31
N LYS A 34 12.52 -11.31 26.07
CA LYS A 34 13.39 -10.26 26.63
C LYS A 34 13.75 -9.21 25.59
N GLU A 35 14.07 -9.65 24.37
CA GLU A 35 14.54 -8.77 23.31
C GLU A 35 13.37 -8.26 22.45
N CYS A 36 12.41 -9.13 22.07
CA CYS A 36 11.44 -8.79 21.03
C CYS A 36 10.09 -9.52 21.29
N ILE A 37 9.10 -8.88 21.93
CA ILE A 37 7.82 -9.50 22.37
C ILE A 37 6.91 -10.02 21.24
N THR A 38 7.21 -9.68 19.98
CA THR A 38 6.44 -10.13 18.81
C THR A 38 7.26 -11.11 17.99
N ILE A 39 6.61 -12.10 17.39
CA ILE A 39 7.26 -13.08 16.50
C ILE A 39 8.02 -12.37 15.37
N SER A 40 7.39 -11.39 14.71
CA SER A 40 8.04 -10.58 13.67
C SER A 40 9.27 -9.84 14.19
N GLY A 41 9.21 -9.33 15.43
CA GLY A 41 10.34 -8.73 16.11
C GLY A 41 11.47 -9.73 16.28
N ALA A 42 11.21 -10.89 16.88
CA ALA A 42 12.22 -11.93 17.10
C ALA A 42 12.87 -12.39 15.78
N CYS A 43 12.10 -12.56 14.70
CA CYS A 43 12.61 -12.88 13.37
C CYS A 43 13.53 -11.78 12.83
N LEU A 44 13.16 -10.50 12.98
CA LEU A 44 14.01 -9.38 12.55
C LEU A 44 15.29 -9.28 13.38
N CYS A 45 15.20 -9.50 14.69
CA CYS A 45 16.33 -9.55 15.62
C CYS A 45 17.32 -10.65 15.19
N ALA A 46 16.81 -11.84 14.87
CA ALA A 46 17.61 -12.98 14.40
C ALA A 46 18.24 -12.70 13.02
N PHE A 47 17.48 -12.10 12.10
CA PHE A 47 17.97 -11.70 10.79
C PHE A 47 19.13 -10.70 10.89
N ARG A 48 18.96 -9.64 11.69
CA ARG A 48 19.99 -8.61 11.89
C ARG A 48 21.25 -9.14 12.56
N ARG A 49 21.12 -10.09 13.49
CA ARG A 49 22.26 -10.63 14.24
C ARG A 49 23.04 -11.68 13.44
N ASN A 50 22.34 -12.54 12.69
CA ASN A 50 22.96 -13.73 12.10
C ASN A 50 23.13 -13.68 10.58
N PHE A 51 22.34 -12.86 9.88
CA PHE A 51 22.25 -12.91 8.41
C PHE A 51 22.55 -11.57 7.71
N LEU A 52 22.35 -10.43 8.38
CA LEU A 52 22.64 -9.12 7.82
C LEU A 52 24.15 -8.84 7.86
N LYS A 53 24.77 -8.63 6.70
CA LYS A 53 26.19 -8.27 6.61
C LYS A 53 26.42 -6.85 7.11
N LYS A 54 27.64 -6.59 7.56
CA LYS A 54 28.06 -5.27 8.04
C LYS A 54 27.94 -4.24 6.91
N ASP A 55 27.43 -3.05 7.25
CA ASP A 55 27.25 -1.91 6.35
C ASP A 55 26.29 -2.17 5.15
N GLU A 56 25.51 -3.25 5.20
CA GLU A 56 24.43 -3.51 4.26
C GLU A 56 23.08 -3.03 4.83
N VAL A 57 22.34 -2.26 4.03
CA VAL A 57 20.97 -1.85 4.32
C VAL A 57 20.02 -2.68 3.44
N GLY A 58 18.91 -3.15 4.03
CA GLY A 58 17.88 -3.84 3.26
C GLY A 58 17.35 -2.96 2.13
N ILE A 59 17.34 -3.48 0.91
CA ILE A 59 16.82 -2.75 -0.25
C ILE A 59 15.31 -2.58 -0.06
N THR A 60 14.87 -1.33 0.08
CA THR A 60 13.44 -1.00 -0.04
C THR A 60 13.12 -0.84 -1.53
N PRO A 61 12.12 -1.53 -2.07
CA PRO A 61 11.71 -1.31 -3.47
C PRO A 61 11.29 0.15 -3.67
N ALA A 62 11.53 0.70 -4.87
CA ALA A 62 11.27 2.11 -5.19
C ALA A 62 9.79 2.57 -5.09
N GLY A 63 8.87 1.68 -4.68
CA GLY A 63 7.46 1.98 -4.38
C GLY A 63 7.02 1.59 -2.96
N GLY A 64 7.96 1.25 -2.07
CA GLY A 64 7.66 0.74 -0.72
C GLY A 64 7.05 -0.67 -0.72
N TYR A 65 6.68 -1.16 0.46
CA TYR A 65 6.15 -2.52 0.64
C TYR A 65 4.64 -2.64 0.38
N ARG A 66 3.95 -1.53 0.12
CA ARG A 66 2.50 -1.49 -0.07
C ARG A 66 2.14 -1.06 -1.49
N TRP A 67 1.55 -1.98 -2.24
CA TRP A 67 0.88 -1.75 -3.52
C TRP A 67 -0.51 -1.10 -3.35
N ARG A 68 -0.70 -0.15 -2.43
CA ARG A 68 -1.98 0.58 -2.36
C ARG A 68 -1.91 1.78 -3.27
N ASP A 69 -2.98 1.98 -4.01
CA ASP A 69 -3.17 3.17 -4.82
C ASP A 69 -3.12 4.41 -3.93
N ALA A 70 -2.29 5.37 -4.32
CA ALA A 70 -2.05 6.58 -3.56
C ALA A 70 -3.12 7.61 -3.90
N GLN A 71 -4.32 7.43 -3.35
CA GLN A 71 -5.39 8.41 -3.47
C GLN A 71 -5.34 9.41 -2.29
N SER A 72 -5.58 10.70 -2.57
CA SER A 72 -5.60 11.70 -1.51
C SER A 72 -6.80 11.50 -0.57
N TYR A 73 -6.64 11.80 0.72
CA TYR A 73 -7.74 11.71 1.69
C TYR A 73 -8.96 12.54 1.29
N ILE A 74 -8.74 13.74 0.75
CA ILE A 74 -9.82 14.64 0.30
C ILE A 74 -10.56 14.04 -0.89
N ALA A 75 -9.86 13.42 -1.84
CA ALA A 75 -10.48 12.73 -2.98
C ALA A 75 -11.36 11.56 -2.53
N VAL A 76 -10.87 10.73 -1.60
CA VAL A 76 -11.65 9.63 -1.02
C VAL A 76 -12.90 10.15 -0.32
N MET A 77 -12.78 11.22 0.48
CA MET A 77 -13.92 11.83 1.18
C MET A 77 -14.95 12.40 0.20
N TRP A 78 -14.51 13.04 -0.89
CA TRP A 78 -15.40 13.53 -1.93
C TRP A 78 -16.17 12.37 -2.59
N LEU A 79 -15.50 11.26 -2.92
CA LEU A 79 -16.16 10.09 -3.50
C LEU A 79 -17.19 9.47 -2.55
N LEU A 80 -16.89 9.36 -1.26
CA LEU A 80 -17.85 8.88 -0.25
C LEU A 80 -19.09 9.80 -0.16
N GLU A 81 -18.91 11.11 -0.29
CA GLU A 81 -20.02 12.06 -0.32
C GLU A 81 -20.84 11.97 -1.62
N GLU A 82 -20.19 11.71 -2.77
CA GLU A 82 -20.89 11.44 -4.03
C GLU A 82 -21.69 10.13 -3.97
N GLU A 83 -21.13 9.06 -3.37
CA GLU A 83 -21.84 7.80 -3.11
C GLU A 83 -23.10 8.05 -2.27
N ARG A 84 -22.95 8.81 -1.19
CA ARG A 84 -24.05 9.15 -0.27
C ARG A 84 -25.12 10.01 -0.95
N SER A 85 -24.70 11.06 -1.65
CA SER A 85 -25.60 12.04 -2.26
C SER A 85 -26.41 11.43 -3.41
N ARG A 86 -25.82 10.53 -4.19
CA ARG A 86 -26.46 9.89 -5.34
C ARG A 86 -27.08 8.53 -5.01
N GLY A 87 -26.73 7.93 -3.86
CA GLY A 87 -27.15 6.59 -3.50
C GLY A 87 -26.59 5.51 -4.44
N ILE A 88 -25.40 5.73 -5.00
CA ILE A 88 -24.75 4.78 -5.93
C ILE A 88 -23.46 4.22 -5.33
N PRO A 89 -23.15 2.93 -5.55
CA PRO A 89 -21.89 2.35 -5.13
C PRO A 89 -20.78 2.69 -6.13
N ILE A 90 -19.78 3.46 -5.71
CA ILE A 90 -18.62 3.87 -6.53
C ILE A 90 -17.42 3.03 -6.11
N LYS A 91 -16.75 2.34 -7.03
CA LYS A 91 -15.50 1.63 -6.70
C LYS A 91 -14.34 2.64 -6.66
N HIS A 92 -13.61 2.68 -5.55
CA HIS A 92 -12.45 3.56 -5.37
C HIS A 92 -11.42 2.96 -4.38
N ALA A 93 -10.27 3.61 -4.17
CA ALA A 93 -9.19 3.09 -3.32
C ALA A 93 -9.57 2.90 -1.82
N GLY A 94 -10.66 3.54 -1.37
CA GLY A 94 -11.13 3.51 0.02
C GLY A 94 -12.04 2.32 0.33
N ASN A 95 -12.71 1.74 -0.67
CA ASN A 95 -13.61 0.60 -0.53
C ASN A 95 -13.17 -0.62 -1.36
N GLY A 96 -11.93 -0.61 -1.85
CA GLY A 96 -11.35 -1.66 -2.68
C GLY A 96 -10.01 -1.22 -3.29
N SER A 97 -9.85 -1.45 -4.59
CA SER A 97 -8.75 -0.92 -5.41
C SER A 97 -9.29 0.00 -6.49
N GLU A 98 -8.47 0.89 -7.01
CA GLU A 98 -8.85 1.68 -8.19
C GLU A 98 -9.13 0.78 -9.39
N VAL A 99 -10.08 1.20 -10.22
CA VAL A 99 -10.44 0.46 -11.43
C VAL A 99 -9.54 0.92 -12.57
N LYS A 100 -9.09 -0.02 -13.40
CA LYS A 100 -8.42 0.31 -14.66
C LYS A 100 -9.40 0.30 -15.82
N ILE A 101 -9.53 1.43 -16.49
CA ILE A 101 -10.34 1.61 -17.69
C ILE A 101 -9.39 2.00 -18.82
N LEU A 102 -9.40 1.23 -19.92
CA LEU A 102 -8.51 1.43 -21.07
C LEU A 102 -7.02 1.53 -20.70
N GLY A 103 -6.59 0.77 -19.70
CA GLY A 103 -5.21 0.75 -19.21
C GLY A 103 -4.82 1.88 -18.25
N ARG A 104 -5.71 2.85 -17.99
CA ARG A 104 -5.50 3.92 -17.02
C ARG A 104 -6.30 3.67 -15.74
N LYS A 105 -5.72 3.99 -14.59
CA LYS A 105 -6.45 3.98 -13.32
C LYS A 105 -7.31 5.23 -13.24
N VAL A 106 -8.48 5.09 -12.62
CA VAL A 106 -9.40 6.19 -12.33
C VAL A 106 -9.67 6.28 -10.84
N ASP A 107 -9.91 7.49 -10.34
CA ASP A 107 -10.17 7.75 -8.92
C ASP A 107 -11.43 7.03 -8.41
N GLY A 108 -12.51 7.06 -9.20
CA GLY A 108 -13.78 6.41 -8.88
C GLY A 108 -14.50 5.90 -10.13
N TYR A 109 -15.15 4.74 -10.00
CA TYR A 109 -15.93 4.15 -11.11
C TYR A 109 -17.25 3.56 -10.65
N TYR A 110 -18.34 4.01 -11.28
CA TYR A 110 -19.66 3.41 -11.13
C TYR A 110 -19.97 2.51 -12.33
N GLU A 111 -20.01 1.20 -12.07
CA GLU A 111 -20.10 0.16 -13.11
C GLU A 111 -21.44 0.15 -13.86
N ALA A 112 -22.56 0.26 -13.14
CA ALA A 112 -23.89 0.18 -13.77
C ALA A 112 -24.19 1.41 -14.63
N GLY A 113 -23.76 2.60 -14.20
CA GLY A 113 -23.89 3.84 -14.97
C GLY A 113 -22.74 4.13 -15.92
N LYS A 114 -21.71 3.26 -15.96
CA LYS A 114 -20.46 3.46 -16.73
C LYS A 114 -19.88 4.87 -16.55
N THR A 115 -19.95 5.39 -15.33
CA THR A 115 -19.57 6.76 -15.01
C THR A 115 -18.23 6.77 -14.31
N ILE A 116 -17.31 7.61 -14.79
CA ILE A 116 -15.99 7.82 -14.20
C ILE A 116 -16.04 9.10 -13.37
N PHE A 117 -15.45 9.05 -12.18
CA PHE A 117 -15.27 10.17 -11.28
C PHE A 117 -13.77 10.42 -11.15
N GLU A 118 -13.33 11.65 -11.48
CA GLU A 118 -11.94 12.10 -11.40
C GLU A 118 -11.87 13.32 -10.49
N PHE A 119 -10.98 13.28 -9.49
CA PHE A 119 -10.79 14.36 -8.55
C PHE A 119 -9.56 15.20 -8.94
N HIS A 120 -9.80 16.37 -9.53
CA HIS A 120 -8.72 17.30 -9.85
C HIS A 120 -8.34 18.17 -8.65
N GLY A 121 -7.38 17.69 -7.87
CA GLY A 121 -6.80 18.44 -6.76
C GLY A 121 -6.19 19.78 -7.20
N CYS A 122 -6.01 20.71 -6.25
CA CYS A 122 -5.50 22.07 -6.50
C CYS A 122 -4.15 22.12 -7.23
N PHE A 123 -3.31 21.11 -7.05
CA PHE A 123 -2.03 20.99 -7.76
C PHE A 123 -2.22 20.72 -9.26
N CYS A 124 -3.25 19.96 -9.62
CA CYS A 124 -3.52 19.52 -10.99
C CYS A 124 -4.08 20.66 -11.85
N HIS A 125 -4.96 21.49 -11.30
CA HIS A 125 -5.55 22.65 -12.00
C HIS A 125 -4.87 23.99 -11.67
N GLY A 126 -3.69 23.97 -11.02
CA GLY A 126 -2.92 25.19 -10.75
C GLY A 126 -3.63 26.25 -9.89
N CYS A 127 -4.31 25.84 -8.82
CA CYS A 127 -5.15 26.72 -7.99
C CYS A 127 -4.44 27.99 -7.50
N VAL A 128 -4.94 29.17 -7.90
CA VAL A 128 -4.37 30.48 -7.51
C VAL A 128 -4.40 30.75 -6.01
N LYS A 129 -5.36 30.17 -5.31
CA LYS A 129 -5.58 30.41 -3.87
C LYS A 129 -4.62 29.58 -3.01
N CYS A 130 -4.34 28.35 -3.44
CA CYS A 130 -3.48 27.39 -2.73
C CYS A 130 -2.00 27.55 -3.10
N PHE A 131 -1.71 27.89 -4.37
CA PHE A 131 -0.35 28.11 -4.87
C PHE A 131 -0.21 29.55 -5.33
N ARG A 132 0.01 30.46 -4.37
CA ARG A 132 0.05 31.91 -4.62
C ARG A 132 1.37 32.37 -5.21
N ASP A 133 2.47 31.87 -4.64
CA ASP A 133 3.82 32.34 -4.94
C ASP A 133 4.59 31.37 -5.84
N GLY A 134 5.57 31.90 -6.58
CA GLY A 134 6.48 31.09 -7.37
C GLY A 134 5.78 30.28 -8.47
N ARG A 135 4.66 30.78 -8.99
CA ARG A 135 3.83 30.06 -9.95
C ARG A 135 4.46 29.87 -11.33
N ASP A 136 5.42 30.72 -11.69
CA ASP A 136 6.25 30.58 -12.88
C ASP A 136 7.43 29.64 -12.69
N LYS A 137 7.66 29.15 -11.46
CA LYS A 137 8.74 28.20 -11.21
C LYS A 137 8.34 26.83 -11.77
N PRO A 138 9.31 26.09 -12.33
CA PRO A 138 9.08 24.71 -12.73
C PRO A 138 8.65 23.86 -11.53
N ILE A 139 7.72 22.94 -11.76
CA ILE A 139 7.33 21.98 -10.72
C ILE A 139 8.44 20.94 -10.52
N HIS A 140 8.56 20.43 -9.29
CA HIS A 140 9.63 19.49 -8.91
C HIS A 140 9.74 18.25 -9.81
N ASN A 141 8.62 17.79 -10.39
CA ASN A 141 8.57 16.54 -11.16
C ASN A 141 8.60 16.74 -12.68
N ASN A 142 8.52 17.97 -13.18
CA ASN A 142 8.55 18.28 -14.60
C ASN A 142 9.05 19.72 -14.79
N SER A 143 10.23 19.88 -15.39
CA SER A 143 10.81 21.21 -15.60
C SER A 143 10.07 22.05 -16.64
N GLU A 144 9.21 21.43 -17.47
CA GLU A 144 8.45 22.11 -18.53
C GLU A 144 7.10 22.66 -18.07
N GLU A 145 6.60 22.22 -16.92
CA GLU A 145 5.31 22.65 -16.38
C GLU A 145 5.49 23.59 -15.18
N THR A 146 4.60 24.58 -15.09
CA THR A 146 4.52 25.52 -13.97
C THR A 146 3.09 25.51 -13.41
N MET A 147 2.88 26.15 -12.25
CA MET A 147 1.51 26.30 -11.71
C MET A 147 0.65 27.25 -12.55
N ASN A 148 1.26 28.10 -13.37
CA ASN A 148 0.54 28.96 -14.31
C ASN A 148 0.11 28.19 -15.56
N THR A 149 0.92 27.27 -16.07
CA THR A 149 0.54 26.47 -17.26
C THR A 149 -0.59 25.48 -16.97
N ARG A 150 -0.81 25.13 -15.69
CA ARG A 150 -1.90 24.26 -15.25
C ARG A 150 -3.18 24.97 -14.87
N PHE A 151 -3.14 26.30 -14.79
CA PHE A 151 -4.28 27.07 -14.38
C PHE A 151 -5.33 27.07 -15.49
N GLU A 152 -6.49 26.47 -15.20
CA GLU A 152 -7.69 26.47 -16.05
C GLU A 152 -8.47 27.80 -15.96
#